data_AF-A0A949VUM9-F1
#
_entry.id   AF-A0A949VUM9-F1
#
_cell.length_a   1.000
_cell.length_b   1.000
_cell.length_c   1.000
_cell.angle_alpha   90.00
_cell.angle_beta   90.00
_cell.angle_gamma   90.00
#
_symmetry.space_group_name_H-M   'P 1'
#
loop_
_entity.id
_entity.type
_entity.pdbx_description
1 polymer ?
#
loop_
_entity_poly.entity_id
_entity_poly.type
_entity_poly.pdbx_seq_one_letter_code
_entity_poly.pdbx_strand_id
1 'polypeptide(L)'
;MAGDLMGKAADWAFTKRFRRGGFDWRASRLASERIAEALAEIHAVARHDPLHAADGAVRLLVKLSPALEQVDSSSGALGSAARAAVDALVPVIAHAPADGTVREKWLEQMFAAIQDDDPPYLELLDERWGELCATQEVASRWADRLKDLVQHVHAERRRGRHAFTRSESACYSALFAAGRQDELIALIGSNPRPMWNDLLWVGRCSVARGEIDEAIAFMTKAVNPWTPMAGLARFAEGVLLQAGRRVEAYEKYALEANRATTYLATFRLLSKKYPEIDADRLLTDLIATTPGEESKWFATAKTLKRFDLAMQLAWKSPCDPKTLIRAARDNVAKNPAFAAEVALAALYWICQGRGYELTSLDVQMAYRFATEAGLALGQSERVALRIQTMLKPMTREVRWVRERLNLPASSEAGRS
;
A
#
# COMPACT_ATOMS: atom_id res chain seq x y z
N MET A 1 48.40 -28.40 15.76
CA MET A 1 47.12 -29.11 15.68
C MET A 1 46.05 -28.09 15.36
N ALA A 2 45.79 -27.94 14.06
CA ALA A 2 44.71 -27.14 13.50
C ALA A 2 43.49 -28.05 13.38
N GLY A 3 42.42 -27.72 14.08
CA GLY A 3 41.20 -28.49 14.05
C GLY A 3 40.38 -28.27 15.31
N ASP A 4 39.69 -27.12 15.37
CA ASP A 4 38.32 -27.04 15.95
C ASP A 4 37.64 -25.65 15.78
N LEU A 5 37.87 -24.96 14.65
CA LEU A 5 37.17 -23.70 14.34
C LEU A 5 36.32 -23.79 13.06
N MET A 6 35.89 -25.00 12.67
CA MET A 6 34.66 -25.17 11.90
C MET A 6 33.51 -25.29 12.90
N GLY A 7 33.23 -24.18 13.59
CA GLY A 7 32.06 -24.07 14.45
C GLY A 7 30.83 -24.49 13.66
N LYS A 8 30.12 -25.51 14.16
CA LYS A 8 28.84 -26.01 13.62
C LYS A 8 28.05 -24.84 13.04
N ALA A 9 27.88 -24.82 11.71
CA ALA A 9 26.91 -23.94 11.07
C ALA A 9 25.61 -24.13 11.84
N ALA A 10 25.15 -23.12 12.58
CA ALA A 10 23.90 -23.22 13.31
C ALA A 10 22.83 -23.55 12.26
N ASP A 11 22.22 -24.73 12.41
CA ASP A 11 21.22 -25.24 11.49
C ASP A 11 20.00 -24.33 11.65
N TRP A 12 19.88 -23.33 10.79
CA TRP A 12 18.80 -22.34 10.79
C TRP A 12 17.44 -23.04 10.98
N ALA A 13 16.73 -22.73 12.07
CA ALA A 13 15.50 -23.44 12.43
C ALA A 13 14.43 -23.30 11.35
N PHE A 14 14.37 -22.13 10.71
CA PHE A 14 13.44 -21.88 9.60
C PHE A 14 13.63 -22.85 8.42
N THR A 15 14.84 -23.37 8.17
CA THR A 15 15.09 -24.21 6.97
C THR A 15 14.26 -25.48 6.96
N LYS A 16 13.91 -26.01 8.14
CA LYS A 16 13.06 -27.19 8.30
C LYS A 16 11.59 -26.88 7.97
N ARG A 17 11.19 -25.61 8.08
CA ARG A 17 9.83 -25.10 7.83
C ARG A 17 9.64 -24.68 6.38
N PHE A 18 10.66 -24.12 5.73
CA PHE A 18 10.66 -23.74 4.32
C PHE A 18 11.21 -24.87 3.43
N ARG A 19 10.44 -25.94 3.31
CA ARG A 19 10.64 -27.02 2.33
C ARG A 19 9.77 -26.76 1.11
N ARG A 20 10.20 -27.23 -0.07
CA ARG A 20 9.39 -27.12 -1.29
C ARG A 20 8.02 -27.76 -1.06
N GLY A 21 6.94 -27.03 -1.40
CA GLY A 21 5.56 -27.46 -1.12
C GLY A 21 5.26 -27.71 0.36
N GLY A 22 6.01 -27.10 1.28
CA GLY A 22 5.88 -27.34 2.73
C GLY A 22 4.63 -26.72 3.35
N PHE A 23 3.90 -25.88 2.61
CA PHE A 23 2.68 -25.23 3.02
C PHE A 23 1.51 -25.69 2.13
N ASP A 24 0.36 -25.97 2.73
CA ASP A 24 -0.87 -26.26 1.98
C ASP A 24 -1.50 -24.98 1.41
N TRP A 25 -2.49 -25.16 0.54
CA TRP A 25 -3.14 -24.03 -0.15
C TRP A 25 -3.83 -23.02 0.77
N ARG A 26 -4.24 -23.41 1.99
CA ARG A 26 -4.90 -22.53 2.97
C ARG A 26 -3.91 -21.88 3.93
N ALA A 27 -2.62 -22.21 3.84
CA ALA A 27 -1.62 -21.84 4.83
C ALA A 27 -1.08 -20.41 4.69
N SER A 28 -1.75 -19.51 3.96
CA SER A 28 -1.32 -18.11 3.74
C SER A 28 -0.95 -17.37 5.04
N ARG A 29 -1.78 -17.53 6.09
CA ARG A 29 -1.50 -16.97 7.42
C ARG A 29 -0.28 -17.61 8.08
N LEU A 30 -0.23 -18.94 8.11
CA LEU A 30 0.86 -19.68 8.74
C LEU A 30 2.20 -19.38 8.04
N ALA A 31 2.22 -19.36 6.71
CA ALA A 31 3.38 -19.00 5.91
C ALA A 31 3.88 -17.58 6.26
N SER A 32 2.96 -16.61 6.37
CA SER A 32 3.29 -15.24 6.78
C SER A 32 3.90 -15.18 8.19
N GLU A 33 3.35 -15.96 9.13
CA GLU A 33 3.90 -16.10 10.49
C GLU A 33 5.30 -16.74 10.48
N ARG A 34 5.53 -17.78 9.66
CA ARG A 34 6.85 -18.43 9.52
C ARG A 34 7.90 -17.51 8.88
N ILE A 35 7.50 -16.65 7.95
CA ILE A 35 8.39 -15.63 7.39
C ILE A 35 8.84 -14.68 8.50
N ALA A 36 7.91 -14.19 9.32
CA ALA A 36 8.23 -13.28 10.43
C ALA A 36 9.16 -13.94 11.47
N GLU A 37 8.95 -15.22 11.80
CA GLU A 37 9.84 -15.97 12.69
C GLU A 37 11.26 -16.10 12.11
N ALA A 38 11.38 -16.41 10.81
CA ALA A 38 12.68 -16.55 10.15
C ALA A 38 13.43 -15.20 10.09
N LEU A 39 12.72 -14.10 9.85
CA LEU A 39 13.29 -12.75 9.92
C LEU A 39 13.79 -12.42 11.34
N ALA A 40 13.03 -12.77 12.38
CA ALA A 40 13.45 -12.56 13.76
C ALA A 40 14.71 -13.37 14.11
N GLU A 41 14.79 -14.63 13.65
CA GLU A 41 15.96 -15.49 13.80
C GLU A 41 17.20 -14.88 13.14
N ILE A 42 17.09 -14.45 11.86
CA ILE A 42 18.19 -13.84 11.11
C ILE A 42 18.65 -12.53 11.76
N HIS A 43 17.71 -11.65 12.14
CA HIS A 43 18.05 -10.38 12.78
C HIS A 43 18.69 -10.53 14.15
N ALA A 44 18.37 -11.59 14.90
CA ALA A 44 19.04 -11.88 16.17
C ALA A 44 20.52 -12.20 15.94
N VAL A 45 20.84 -13.00 14.92
CA VAL A 45 22.21 -13.35 14.53
C VAL A 45 22.95 -12.14 13.95
N ALA A 46 22.29 -11.30 13.16
CA ALA A 46 22.90 -10.14 12.48
C ALA A 46 23.58 -9.15 13.44
N ARG A 47 23.19 -9.13 14.72
CA ARG A 47 23.79 -8.26 15.75
C ARG A 47 25.21 -8.66 16.15
N HIS A 48 25.58 -9.91 15.91
CA HIS A 48 26.82 -10.50 16.44
C HIS A 48 27.63 -11.23 15.36
N ASP A 49 26.97 -11.77 14.33
CA ASP A 49 27.60 -12.43 13.19
C ASP A 49 26.91 -12.04 11.87
N PRO A 50 27.31 -10.90 11.27
CA PRO A 50 26.70 -10.39 10.04
C PRO A 50 26.90 -11.33 8.83
N LEU A 51 28.01 -12.06 8.76
CA LEU A 51 28.29 -12.99 7.67
C LEU A 51 27.37 -14.20 7.72
N HIS A 52 27.22 -14.79 8.91
CA HIS A 52 26.30 -15.90 9.09
C HIS A 52 24.86 -15.46 8.83
N ALA A 53 24.45 -14.30 9.34
CA ALA A 53 23.12 -13.75 9.10
C ALA A 53 22.82 -13.53 7.61
N ALA A 54 23.79 -13.02 6.83
CA ALA A 54 23.64 -12.87 5.39
C ALA A 54 23.53 -14.23 4.67
N ASP A 55 24.29 -15.24 5.07
CA ASP A 55 24.10 -16.61 4.54
C ASP A 55 22.70 -17.15 4.86
N GLY A 56 22.19 -16.90 6.07
CA GLY A 56 20.80 -17.21 6.45
C GLY A 56 19.76 -16.47 5.62
N ALA A 57 19.97 -15.18 5.38
CA ALA A 57 19.13 -14.34 4.54
C ALA A 57 19.03 -14.89 3.10
N VAL A 58 20.18 -15.18 2.49
CA VAL A 58 20.24 -15.80 1.15
C VAL A 58 19.50 -17.14 1.14
N ARG A 59 19.73 -18.01 2.13
CA ARG A 59 19.03 -19.30 2.24
C ARG A 59 17.52 -19.14 2.36
N LEU A 60 17.04 -18.16 3.12
CA LEU A 60 15.60 -17.92 3.26
C LEU A 60 15.02 -17.45 1.92
N LEU A 61 15.64 -16.47 1.26
CA LEU A 61 15.19 -15.93 -0.02
C LEU A 61 15.11 -17.03 -1.10
N VAL A 62 16.13 -17.86 -1.22
CA VAL A 62 16.16 -19.01 -2.16
C VAL A 62 15.05 -20.03 -1.86
N LYS A 63 14.62 -20.14 -0.60
CA LYS A 63 13.60 -21.10 -0.18
C LYS A 63 12.17 -20.56 -0.20
N LEU A 64 11.98 -19.24 -0.31
CA LEU A 64 10.66 -18.62 -0.25
C LEU A 64 9.74 -19.16 -1.34
N SER A 65 10.07 -18.91 -2.61
CA SER A 65 9.19 -19.26 -3.72
C SER A 65 8.84 -20.76 -3.75
N PRO A 66 9.81 -21.70 -3.70
CA PRO A 66 9.49 -23.12 -3.72
C PRO A 66 8.64 -23.59 -2.53
N ALA A 67 8.79 -22.96 -1.35
CA ALA A 67 7.98 -23.32 -0.20
C ALA A 67 6.53 -22.85 -0.33
N LEU A 68 6.32 -21.72 -1.00
CA LEU A 68 5.03 -21.03 -1.09
C LEU A 68 4.26 -21.34 -2.38
N GLU A 69 4.84 -22.10 -3.32
CA GLU A 69 4.29 -22.37 -4.65
C GLU A 69 2.86 -22.96 -4.64
N GLN A 70 2.47 -23.66 -3.57
CA GLN A 70 1.15 -24.29 -3.44
C GLN A 70 0.13 -23.42 -2.67
N VAL A 71 0.53 -22.28 -2.11
CA VAL A 71 -0.31 -21.46 -1.23
C VAL A 71 -1.18 -20.52 -2.04
N ASP A 72 -2.48 -20.44 -1.70
CA ASP A 72 -3.36 -19.41 -2.26
C ASP A 72 -2.96 -18.02 -1.74
N SER A 73 -2.38 -17.22 -2.63
CA SER A 73 -1.91 -15.87 -2.36
C SER A 73 -2.86 -14.78 -2.86
N SER A 74 -4.07 -15.13 -3.31
CA SER A 74 -5.05 -14.22 -3.91
C SER A 74 -5.46 -13.04 -2.99
N SER A 75 -5.41 -13.23 -1.67
CA SER A 75 -5.66 -12.15 -0.70
C SER A 75 -4.60 -11.04 -0.69
N GLY A 76 -3.44 -11.25 -1.32
CA GLY A 76 -2.29 -10.34 -1.32
C GLY A 76 -1.51 -10.27 -0.01
N ALA A 77 -2.00 -10.88 1.08
CA ALA A 77 -1.34 -10.86 2.39
C ALA A 77 0.02 -11.57 2.36
N LEU A 78 0.08 -12.76 1.76
CA LEU A 78 1.33 -13.52 1.63
C LEU A 78 2.35 -12.81 0.74
N GLY A 79 1.91 -12.26 -0.41
CA GLY A 79 2.78 -11.45 -1.27
C GLY A 79 3.35 -10.24 -0.54
N SER A 80 2.54 -9.57 0.28
CA SER A 80 3.00 -8.45 1.12
C SER A 80 4.04 -8.89 2.16
N ALA A 81 3.86 -10.06 2.78
CA ALA A 81 4.81 -10.62 3.74
C ALA A 81 6.13 -11.02 3.07
N ALA A 82 6.08 -11.67 1.90
CA ALA A 82 7.26 -12.03 1.13
C ALA A 82 8.03 -10.78 0.68
N ARG A 83 7.33 -9.77 0.16
CA ARG A 83 7.92 -8.48 -0.21
C ARG A 83 8.62 -7.81 0.98
N ALA A 84 7.96 -7.76 2.14
CA ALA A 84 8.54 -7.21 3.36
C ALA A 84 9.80 -7.98 3.83
N ALA A 85 9.84 -9.30 3.60
CA ALA A 85 11.01 -10.11 3.88
C ALA A 85 12.19 -9.76 2.96
N VAL A 86 11.95 -9.63 1.65
CA VAL A 86 12.98 -9.16 0.70
C VAL A 86 13.52 -7.80 1.15
N ASP A 87 12.63 -6.85 1.47
CA ASP A 87 13.02 -5.51 1.90
C ASP A 87 13.91 -5.50 3.15
N ALA A 88 13.61 -6.37 4.12
CA ALA A 88 14.37 -6.50 5.36
C ALA A 88 15.73 -7.19 5.15
N LEU A 89 15.82 -8.15 4.23
CA LEU A 89 16.99 -9.02 4.08
C LEU A 89 18.03 -8.47 3.10
N VAL A 90 17.63 -7.69 2.09
CA VAL A 90 18.59 -7.07 1.16
C VAL A 90 19.66 -6.25 1.90
N PRO A 91 19.32 -5.36 2.86
CA PRO A 91 20.33 -4.65 3.64
C PRO A 91 21.24 -5.57 4.47
N VAL A 92 20.70 -6.66 5.05
CA VAL A 92 21.50 -7.63 5.82
C VAL A 92 22.57 -8.25 4.93
N ILE A 93 22.20 -8.63 3.71
CA ILE A 93 23.13 -9.22 2.73
C ILE A 93 24.12 -8.17 2.25
N ALA A 94 23.65 -6.99 1.84
CA ALA A 94 24.46 -5.93 1.26
C ALA A 94 25.57 -5.43 2.22
N HIS A 95 25.26 -5.27 3.50
CA HIS A 95 26.21 -4.74 4.51
C HIS A 95 27.13 -5.80 5.11
N ALA A 96 26.90 -7.10 4.84
CA ALA A 96 27.76 -8.14 5.37
C ALA A 96 29.17 -8.06 4.74
N PRO A 97 30.26 -8.17 5.54
CA PRO A 97 31.64 -8.00 5.06
C PRO A 97 32.16 -9.27 4.37
N ALA A 98 31.43 -9.76 3.36
CA ALA A 98 31.78 -10.95 2.60
C ALA A 98 32.90 -10.65 1.60
N ASP A 99 33.84 -11.59 1.44
CA ASP A 99 34.78 -11.54 0.33
C ASP A 99 34.06 -11.74 -1.02
N GLY A 100 34.79 -11.44 -2.11
CA GLY A 100 34.23 -11.52 -3.46
C GLY A 100 33.73 -12.91 -3.85
N THR A 101 34.33 -13.98 -3.33
CA THR A 101 33.95 -15.36 -3.68
C THR A 101 32.65 -15.76 -2.99
N VAL A 102 32.51 -15.45 -1.71
CA VAL A 102 31.27 -15.68 -0.94
C VAL A 102 30.14 -14.83 -1.52
N ARG A 103 30.43 -13.56 -1.82
CA ARG A 103 29.48 -12.62 -2.43
C ARG A 103 28.95 -13.14 -3.77
N GLU A 104 29.85 -13.56 -4.66
CA GLU A 104 29.48 -14.09 -5.98
C GLU A 104 28.60 -15.33 -5.83
N LYS A 105 28.96 -16.25 -4.93
CA LYS A 105 28.16 -17.45 -4.67
C LYS A 105 26.74 -17.12 -4.19
N TRP A 106 26.58 -16.13 -3.31
CA TRP A 106 25.26 -15.68 -2.86
C TRP A 106 24.44 -15.10 -4.02
N LEU A 107 25.05 -14.26 -4.85
CA LEU A 107 24.40 -13.68 -6.03
C LEU A 107 24.00 -14.78 -7.01
N GLU A 108 24.84 -15.77 -7.29
CA GLU A 108 24.47 -16.88 -8.18
C GLU A 108 23.26 -17.68 -7.66
N GLN A 109 23.22 -17.96 -6.36
CA GLN A 109 22.09 -18.66 -5.73
C GLN A 109 20.79 -17.86 -5.81
N MET A 110 20.83 -16.57 -5.49
CA MET A 110 19.67 -15.70 -5.56
C MET A 110 19.21 -15.47 -6.99
N PHE A 111 20.14 -15.36 -7.95
CA PHE A 111 19.80 -15.18 -9.35
C PHE A 111 19.09 -16.41 -9.91
N ALA A 112 19.57 -17.61 -9.58
CA ALA A 112 18.88 -18.86 -9.92
C ALA A 112 17.47 -18.90 -9.31
N ALA A 113 17.32 -18.50 -8.04
CA ALA A 113 16.01 -18.44 -7.39
C ALA A 113 15.04 -17.46 -8.08
N ILE A 114 15.52 -16.32 -8.59
CA ILE A 114 14.70 -15.38 -9.38
C ILE A 114 14.23 -16.01 -10.70
N GLN A 115 15.10 -16.80 -11.36
CA GLN A 115 14.72 -17.47 -12.61
C GLN A 115 13.62 -18.51 -12.39
N ASP A 116 13.68 -19.22 -11.26
CA ASP A 116 12.72 -20.27 -10.87
C ASP A 116 11.52 -19.75 -10.06
N ASP A 117 11.36 -18.43 -9.93
CA ASP A 117 10.37 -17.80 -9.05
C ASP A 117 8.95 -17.89 -9.64
N ASP A 118 8.13 -18.79 -9.09
CA ASP A 118 6.75 -19.01 -9.50
C ASP A 118 5.88 -19.57 -8.35
N PRO A 119 4.86 -18.84 -7.86
CA PRO A 119 4.51 -17.44 -8.18
C PRO A 119 5.62 -16.44 -7.82
N PRO A 120 5.61 -15.20 -8.38
CA PRO A 120 6.75 -14.29 -8.32
C PRO A 120 6.87 -13.56 -6.97
N TYR A 121 7.48 -14.20 -5.96
CA TYR A 121 7.65 -13.65 -4.61
C TYR A 121 8.97 -12.87 -4.42
N LEU A 122 9.89 -12.99 -5.37
CA LEU A 122 11.25 -12.44 -5.32
C LEU A 122 11.46 -11.27 -6.29
N GLU A 123 10.42 -10.77 -6.97
CA GLU A 123 10.55 -9.67 -7.95
C GLU A 123 11.32 -8.47 -7.39
N LEU A 124 11.08 -8.08 -6.14
CA LEU A 124 11.80 -6.94 -5.54
C LEU A 124 13.33 -7.16 -5.43
N LEU A 125 13.78 -8.41 -5.46
CA LEU A 125 15.20 -8.76 -5.38
C LEU A 125 15.96 -8.36 -6.65
N ASP A 126 15.30 -8.44 -7.81
CA ASP A 126 15.89 -8.04 -9.09
C ASP A 126 16.05 -6.51 -9.18
N GLU A 127 15.09 -5.73 -8.68
CA GLU A 127 15.14 -4.27 -8.64
C GLU A 127 16.28 -3.77 -7.72
N ARG A 128 16.64 -4.55 -6.70
CA ARG A 128 17.68 -4.21 -5.71
C ARG A 128 19.00 -4.97 -5.93
N TRP A 129 19.19 -5.57 -7.10
CA TRP A 129 20.38 -6.36 -7.42
C TRP A 129 21.69 -5.61 -7.23
N GLY A 130 21.73 -4.34 -7.62
CA GLY A 130 22.91 -3.48 -7.46
C GLY A 130 23.32 -3.27 -6.01
N GLU A 131 22.36 -3.25 -5.07
CA GLU A 131 22.66 -3.17 -3.63
C GLU A 131 23.29 -4.47 -3.12
N LEU A 132 22.80 -5.63 -3.60
CA LEU A 132 23.31 -6.95 -3.22
C LEU A 132 24.75 -7.18 -3.70
N CYS A 133 25.14 -6.52 -4.80
CA CYS A 133 26.50 -6.55 -5.32
C CYS A 133 27.52 -5.94 -4.34
N ALA A 134 27.10 -5.04 -3.47
CA ALA A 134 27.88 -4.33 -2.43
C ALA A 134 29.05 -3.47 -2.92
N THR A 135 29.67 -3.76 -4.06
CA THR A 135 30.74 -2.95 -4.68
C THR A 135 30.46 -2.68 -6.15
N GLN A 136 31.05 -1.59 -6.66
CA GLN A 136 30.92 -1.20 -8.08
C GLN A 136 31.53 -2.26 -9.01
N GLU A 137 32.62 -2.91 -8.61
CA GLU A 137 33.30 -3.94 -9.40
C GLU A 137 32.44 -5.18 -9.57
N VAL A 138 31.80 -5.64 -8.49
CA VAL A 138 30.86 -6.78 -8.54
C VAL A 138 29.65 -6.41 -9.40
N ALA A 139 29.08 -5.23 -9.19
CA ALA A 139 27.95 -4.74 -9.97
C ALA A 139 28.28 -4.66 -11.47
N SER A 140 29.48 -4.17 -11.82
CA SER A 140 29.93 -4.07 -13.22
C SER A 140 30.06 -5.45 -13.88
N ARG A 141 30.64 -6.45 -13.19
CA ARG A 141 30.72 -7.82 -13.71
C ARG A 141 29.34 -8.45 -13.95
N TRP A 142 28.41 -8.25 -13.02
CA TRP A 142 27.04 -8.72 -13.17
C TRP A 142 26.31 -8.00 -14.31
N ALA A 143 26.51 -6.70 -14.46
CA ALA A 143 25.99 -5.94 -15.59
C ALA A 143 26.48 -6.53 -16.92
N ASP A 144 27.78 -6.77 -17.07
CA ASP A 144 28.36 -7.36 -18.29
C ASP A 144 27.78 -8.76 -18.57
N ARG A 145 27.62 -9.60 -17.54
CA ARG A 145 27.06 -10.95 -17.66
C ARG A 145 25.61 -10.95 -18.19
N LEU A 146 24.80 -9.97 -17.77
CA LEU A 146 23.37 -9.92 -18.10
C LEU A 146 23.06 -9.11 -19.36
N LYS A 147 23.91 -8.14 -19.69
CA LYS A 147 23.64 -7.15 -20.73
C LYS A 147 23.44 -7.78 -22.10
N ASP A 148 24.27 -8.74 -22.51
CA ASP A 148 24.17 -9.37 -23.83
C ASP A 148 22.81 -10.05 -24.05
N LEU A 149 22.29 -10.71 -23.01
CA LEU A 149 20.96 -11.32 -23.04
C LEU A 149 19.86 -10.26 -23.16
N VAL A 150 19.93 -9.18 -22.38
CA VAL A 150 18.95 -8.09 -22.44
C VAL A 150 18.96 -7.40 -23.80
N GLN A 151 20.15 -7.13 -24.36
CA GLN A 151 20.31 -6.57 -25.69
C GLN A 151 19.74 -7.48 -26.77
N HIS A 152 19.98 -8.79 -26.66
CA HIS A 152 19.40 -9.78 -27.55
C HIS A 152 17.87 -9.73 -27.50
N VAL A 153 17.27 -9.77 -26.30
CA VAL A 153 15.81 -9.67 -26.12
C VAL A 153 15.25 -8.39 -26.72
N HIS A 154 15.89 -7.24 -26.50
CA HIS A 154 15.47 -5.97 -27.12
C HIS A 154 15.58 -6.00 -28.65
N ALA A 155 16.63 -6.62 -29.20
CA ALA A 155 16.78 -6.78 -30.65
C ALA A 155 15.68 -7.67 -31.25
N GLU A 156 15.30 -8.75 -30.57
CA GLU A 156 14.19 -9.62 -30.96
C GLU A 156 12.85 -8.86 -30.94
N ARG A 157 12.58 -8.09 -29.87
CA ARG A 157 11.40 -7.23 -29.76
C ARG A 157 11.35 -6.19 -30.88
N ARG A 158 12.47 -5.57 -31.24
CA ARG A 158 12.56 -4.61 -32.38
C ARG A 158 12.22 -5.26 -33.72
N ARG A 159 12.52 -6.55 -33.90
CA ARG A 159 12.13 -7.34 -35.07
C ARG A 159 10.66 -7.77 -35.06
N GLY A 160 9.88 -7.33 -34.06
CA GLY A 160 8.48 -7.70 -33.89
C GLY A 160 8.27 -9.10 -33.30
N ARG A 161 9.32 -9.75 -32.79
CA ARG A 161 9.22 -11.06 -32.15
C ARG A 161 8.91 -10.92 -30.66
N HIS A 162 8.12 -11.86 -30.14
CA HIS A 162 7.95 -11.99 -28.69
C HIS A 162 9.25 -12.51 -28.08
N ALA A 163 9.81 -11.79 -27.11
CA ALA A 163 10.98 -12.20 -26.35
C ALA A 163 10.86 -11.67 -24.91
N PHE A 164 11.24 -12.50 -23.94
CA PHE A 164 11.11 -12.23 -22.51
C PHE A 164 12.35 -12.70 -21.77
N THR A 165 12.71 -11.98 -20.71
CA THR A 165 13.75 -12.38 -19.77
C THR A 165 13.43 -11.81 -18.39
N ARG A 166 13.77 -12.56 -17.33
CA ARG A 166 13.71 -12.08 -15.94
C ARG A 166 14.97 -11.29 -15.53
N SER A 167 15.92 -11.15 -16.45
CA SER A 167 17.23 -10.53 -16.17
C SER A 167 17.24 -9.00 -16.35
N GLU A 168 16.19 -8.42 -16.92
CA GLU A 168 16.11 -6.98 -17.27
C GLU A 168 16.33 -6.08 -16.03
N SER A 169 15.51 -6.24 -14.99
CA SER A 169 15.62 -5.44 -13.76
C SER A 169 16.97 -5.59 -13.05
N ALA A 170 17.49 -6.82 -12.93
CA ALA A 170 18.78 -7.08 -12.30
C ALA A 170 19.94 -6.45 -13.09
N CYS A 171 19.88 -6.48 -14.43
CA CYS A 171 20.84 -5.81 -15.29
C CYS A 171 20.81 -4.29 -15.09
N TYR A 172 19.61 -3.69 -15.06
CA TYR A 172 19.45 -2.25 -14.84
C TYR A 172 19.97 -1.81 -13.47
N SER A 173 19.62 -2.57 -12.43
CA SER A 173 20.08 -2.32 -11.06
C SER A 173 21.60 -2.45 -10.94
N ALA A 174 22.20 -3.44 -11.60
CA ALA A 174 23.65 -3.62 -11.65
C ALA A 174 24.37 -2.48 -12.39
N LEU A 175 23.89 -2.07 -13.57
CA LEU A 175 24.46 -0.93 -14.31
C LEU A 175 24.39 0.37 -13.50
N PHE A 176 23.27 0.59 -12.80
CA PHE A 176 23.11 1.76 -11.94
C PHE A 176 24.12 1.77 -10.78
N ALA A 177 24.24 0.65 -10.05
CA ALA A 177 25.18 0.53 -8.94
C ALA A 177 26.65 0.58 -9.37
N ALA A 178 26.96 0.14 -10.59
CA ALA A 178 28.29 0.26 -11.19
C ALA A 178 28.64 1.69 -11.66
N GLY A 179 27.72 2.65 -11.57
CA GLY A 179 27.94 4.02 -12.08
C GLY A 179 27.98 4.10 -13.62
N ARG A 180 27.39 3.12 -14.31
CA ARG A 180 27.36 3.03 -15.79
C ARG A 180 26.03 3.61 -16.32
N GLN A 181 25.67 4.82 -15.88
CA GLN A 181 24.33 5.37 -16.15
C GLN A 181 24.06 5.63 -17.64
N ASP A 182 25.04 6.10 -18.41
CA ASP A 182 24.85 6.34 -19.85
C ASP A 182 24.53 5.05 -20.61
N GLU A 183 25.20 3.97 -20.24
CA GLU A 183 24.95 2.66 -20.81
C GLU A 183 23.59 2.09 -20.41
N LEU A 184 23.16 2.33 -19.16
CA LEU A 184 21.82 1.99 -18.71
C LEU A 184 20.75 2.72 -19.52
N ILE A 185 20.89 4.04 -19.69
CA ILE A 185 19.96 4.84 -20.48
C ILE A 185 19.93 4.35 -21.93
N ALA A 186 21.08 4.06 -22.53
CA ALA A 186 21.17 3.54 -23.89
C ALA A 186 20.54 2.14 -24.03
N LEU A 187 20.72 1.27 -23.02
CA LEU A 187 20.14 -0.08 -23.01
C LEU A 187 18.61 0.00 -22.94
N ILE A 188 18.04 0.81 -22.05
CA ILE A 188 16.60 1.03 -21.95
C ILE A 188 16.06 1.65 -23.25
N GLY A 189 16.77 2.63 -23.82
CA GLY A 189 16.40 3.25 -25.09
C GLY A 189 16.45 2.31 -26.30
N SER A 190 17.12 1.16 -26.20
CA SER A 190 17.13 0.13 -27.25
C SER A 190 15.87 -0.75 -27.25
N ASN A 191 15.09 -0.74 -26.17
CA ASN A 191 13.79 -1.39 -26.12
C ASN A 191 12.78 -0.56 -26.94
N PRO A 192 12.07 -1.15 -27.92
CA PRO A 192 11.10 -0.40 -28.73
C PRO A 192 9.88 0.05 -27.93
N ARG A 193 9.59 -0.59 -26.79
CA ARG A 193 8.46 -0.31 -25.90
C ARG A 193 8.89 -0.47 -24.45
N PRO A 194 9.73 0.44 -23.91
CA PRO A 194 10.13 0.38 -22.51
C PRO A 194 8.90 0.53 -21.62
N MET A 195 8.81 -0.32 -20.61
CA MET A 195 7.72 -0.25 -19.63
C MET A 195 7.97 0.90 -18.65
N TRP A 196 6.93 1.30 -17.92
CA TRP A 196 7.04 2.33 -16.88
C TRP A 196 8.15 2.03 -15.87
N ASN A 197 8.29 0.76 -15.46
CA ASN A 197 9.33 0.34 -14.51
C ASN A 197 10.75 0.49 -15.09
N ASP A 198 10.94 0.28 -16.39
CA ASP A 198 12.22 0.51 -17.06
C ASP A 198 12.55 2.01 -17.03
N LEU A 199 11.58 2.86 -17.33
CA LEU A 199 11.75 4.31 -17.38
C LEU A 199 12.07 4.92 -16.01
N LEU A 200 11.62 4.30 -14.91
CA LEU A 200 12.03 4.70 -13.56
C LEU A 200 13.55 4.67 -13.38
N TRP A 201 14.27 3.76 -14.04
CA TRP A 201 15.73 3.72 -13.99
C TRP A 201 16.38 4.93 -14.68
N VAL A 202 15.81 5.39 -15.79
CA VAL A 202 16.25 6.64 -16.45
C VAL A 202 16.05 7.83 -15.50
N GLY A 203 14.89 7.91 -14.84
CA GLY A 203 14.63 8.92 -13.82
C GLY A 203 15.63 8.85 -12.66
N ARG A 204 15.95 7.64 -12.16
CA ARG A 204 16.98 7.44 -11.11
C ARG A 204 18.37 7.89 -11.57
N CYS A 205 18.74 7.67 -12.84
CA CYS A 205 20.00 8.17 -13.39
C CYS A 205 20.09 9.70 -13.35
N SER A 206 19.04 10.42 -13.74
CA SER A 206 19.00 11.89 -13.63
C SER A 206 19.08 12.35 -12.17
N VAL A 207 18.37 11.70 -11.25
CA VAL A 207 18.49 12.00 -9.81
C VAL A 207 19.91 11.80 -9.30
N ALA A 208 20.59 10.72 -9.70
CA ALA A 208 21.98 10.46 -9.32
C ALA A 208 22.96 11.51 -9.86
N ARG A 209 22.59 12.24 -10.93
CA ARG A 209 23.33 13.38 -11.48
C ARG A 209 22.98 14.72 -10.82
N GLY A 210 22.03 14.74 -9.88
CA GLY A 210 21.53 15.95 -9.25
C GLY A 210 20.46 16.69 -10.07
N GLU A 211 20.00 16.11 -11.17
CA GLU A 211 19.03 16.68 -12.11
C GLU A 211 17.59 16.34 -11.65
N ILE A 212 17.19 16.84 -10.48
CA ILE A 212 15.93 16.46 -9.82
C ILE A 212 14.70 16.89 -10.63
N ASP A 213 14.69 18.13 -11.12
CA ASP A 213 13.55 18.68 -11.87
C ASP A 213 13.44 18.03 -13.26
N GLU A 214 14.57 17.75 -13.91
CA GLU A 214 14.64 17.03 -15.17
C GLU A 214 14.13 15.60 -15.02
N ALA A 215 14.49 14.91 -13.93
CA ALA A 215 13.99 13.57 -13.63
C ALA A 215 12.46 13.56 -13.50
N ILE A 216 11.88 14.51 -12.76
CA ILE A 216 10.42 14.64 -12.62
C ILE A 216 9.76 14.99 -13.95
N ALA A 217 10.35 15.92 -14.72
CA ALA A 217 9.83 16.32 -16.02
C ALA A 217 9.86 15.16 -17.02
N PHE A 218 10.93 14.36 -17.02
CA PHE A 218 11.05 13.15 -17.83
C PHE A 218 9.95 12.14 -17.48
N MET A 219 9.81 11.80 -16.19
CA MET A 219 8.79 10.83 -15.76
C MET A 219 7.37 11.33 -16.02
N THR A 220 7.13 12.64 -15.90
CA THR A 220 5.83 13.25 -16.23
C THR A 220 5.50 13.11 -17.71
N LYS A 221 6.48 13.29 -18.61
CA LYS A 221 6.31 13.10 -20.06
C LYS A 221 6.13 11.63 -20.46
N ALA A 222 6.66 10.71 -19.66
CA ALA A 222 6.54 9.27 -19.88
C ALA A 222 5.14 8.70 -19.53
N VAL A 223 4.29 9.49 -18.87
CA VAL A 223 2.92 9.08 -18.52
C VAL A 223 2.11 8.77 -19.77
N ASN A 224 1.44 7.62 -19.74
CA ASN A 224 0.45 7.20 -20.71
C ASN A 224 -0.88 6.82 -20.02
N PRO A 225 -1.97 6.54 -20.76
CA PRO A 225 -3.27 6.22 -20.17
C PRO A 225 -3.30 5.01 -19.22
N TRP A 226 -2.29 4.13 -19.29
CA TRP A 226 -2.15 2.94 -18.45
C TRP A 226 -1.20 3.14 -17.27
N THR A 227 -0.59 4.33 -17.16
CA THR A 227 0.37 4.63 -16.10
C THR A 227 -0.37 4.89 -14.79
N PRO A 228 -0.07 4.16 -13.71
CA PRO A 228 -0.64 4.47 -12.40
C PRO A 228 -0.11 5.83 -11.92
N MET A 229 -0.98 6.84 -11.78
CA MET A 229 -0.56 8.19 -11.31
C MET A 229 0.11 8.16 -9.93
N ALA A 230 -0.30 7.22 -9.08
CA ALA A 230 0.37 6.97 -7.80
C ALA A 230 1.85 6.57 -7.96
N GLY A 231 2.23 5.93 -9.07
CA GLY A 231 3.63 5.61 -9.39
C GLY A 231 4.47 6.85 -9.64
N LEU A 232 3.99 7.77 -10.49
CA LEU A 232 4.63 9.06 -10.73
C LEU A 232 4.72 9.88 -9.43
N ALA A 233 3.61 9.97 -8.69
CA ALA A 233 3.56 10.73 -7.46
C ALA A 233 4.56 10.20 -6.43
N ARG A 234 4.67 8.87 -6.24
CA ARG A 234 5.66 8.27 -5.33
C ARG A 234 7.09 8.55 -5.76
N PHE A 235 7.38 8.47 -7.05
CA PHE A 235 8.70 8.81 -7.58
C PHE A 235 9.03 10.28 -7.30
N ALA A 236 8.18 11.20 -7.75
CA ALA A 236 8.40 12.65 -7.62
C ALA A 236 8.47 13.10 -6.14
N GLU A 237 7.57 12.59 -5.29
CA GLU A 237 7.62 12.85 -3.86
C GLU A 237 8.93 12.35 -3.25
N GLY A 238 9.35 11.12 -3.57
CA GLY A 238 10.58 10.52 -3.05
C GLY A 238 11.83 11.34 -3.38
N VAL A 239 11.98 11.76 -4.65
CA VAL A 239 13.15 12.53 -5.10
C VAL A 239 13.17 13.94 -4.51
N LEU A 240 12.01 14.60 -4.37
CA LEU A 240 11.92 15.91 -3.71
C LEU A 240 12.26 15.83 -2.23
N LEU A 241 11.80 14.77 -1.54
CA LEU A 241 12.16 14.54 -0.14
C LEU A 241 13.66 14.30 0.04
N GLN A 242 14.31 13.55 -0.85
CA GLN A 242 15.76 13.36 -0.85
C GLN A 242 16.51 14.68 -1.06
N ALA A 243 15.98 15.56 -1.89
CA ALA A 243 16.52 16.90 -2.12
C ALA A 243 16.15 17.92 -1.01
N GLY A 244 15.46 17.51 0.06
CA GLY A 244 15.02 18.40 1.13
C GLY A 244 13.85 19.34 0.76
N ARG A 245 13.27 19.20 -0.44
CA ARG A 245 12.15 20.02 -0.97
C ARG A 245 10.79 19.53 -0.45
N ARG A 246 10.66 19.46 0.88
CA ARG A 246 9.49 18.85 1.56
C ARG A 246 8.17 19.57 1.29
N VAL A 247 8.18 20.91 1.26
CA VAL A 247 6.98 21.72 0.98
C VAL A 247 6.42 21.38 -0.40
N GLU A 248 7.28 21.38 -1.41
CA GLU A 248 6.87 21.05 -2.78
C GLU A 248 6.43 19.59 -2.92
N ALA A 249 7.14 18.66 -2.27
CA ALA A 249 6.75 17.25 -2.24
C ALA A 249 5.32 17.09 -1.70
N TYR A 250 5.01 17.79 -0.60
CA TYR A 250 3.67 17.81 -0.01
C TYR A 250 2.64 18.39 -0.98
N GLU A 251 2.86 19.61 -1.44
CA GLU A 251 1.88 20.38 -2.22
C GLU A 251 1.54 19.74 -3.57
N LYS A 252 2.50 19.07 -4.21
CA LYS A 252 2.31 18.52 -5.57
C LYS A 252 2.01 17.03 -5.62
N TYR A 253 2.59 16.23 -4.73
CA TYR A 253 2.63 14.77 -4.94
C TYR A 253 2.19 13.94 -3.73
N ALA A 254 2.33 14.44 -2.51
CA ALA A 254 2.15 13.62 -1.31
C ALA A 254 0.75 13.00 -1.19
N LEU A 255 -0.31 13.75 -1.49
CA LEU A 255 -1.68 13.25 -1.32
C LEU A 255 -1.98 12.05 -2.23
N GLU A 256 -1.46 12.05 -3.46
CA GLU A 256 -1.60 10.93 -4.40
C GLU A 256 -0.64 9.79 -4.07
N ALA A 257 0.60 10.12 -3.69
CA ALA A 257 1.66 9.14 -3.42
C ALA A 257 1.36 8.23 -2.21
N ASN A 258 0.61 8.74 -1.23
CA ASN A 258 0.42 8.09 0.07
C ASN A 258 -1.02 7.58 0.30
N ARG A 259 -1.79 7.32 -0.77
CA ARG A 259 -3.11 6.68 -0.64
C ARG A 259 -2.99 5.27 -0.05
N ALA A 260 -3.68 5.03 1.06
CA ALA A 260 -3.78 3.73 1.72
C ALA A 260 -5.15 3.08 1.51
N THR A 261 -5.35 1.88 2.06
CA THR A 261 -6.61 1.12 1.95
C THR A 261 -7.82 1.80 2.60
N THR A 262 -7.59 2.72 3.55
CA THR A 262 -8.66 3.50 4.19
C THR A 262 -8.25 4.97 4.32
N TYR A 263 -9.23 5.86 4.32
CA TYR A 263 -9.05 7.31 4.51
C TYR A 263 -8.31 7.65 5.81
N LEU A 264 -8.63 6.96 6.90
CA LEU A 264 -7.94 7.14 8.18
C LEU A 264 -6.47 6.66 8.12
N ALA A 265 -6.19 5.56 7.42
CA ALA A 265 -4.82 5.09 7.22
C ALA A 265 -4.01 6.08 6.35
N THR A 266 -4.61 6.63 5.29
CA THR A 266 -4.01 7.69 4.46
C THR A 266 -3.65 8.91 5.30
N PHE A 267 -4.59 9.41 6.11
CA PHE A 267 -4.34 10.54 7.01
C PHE A 267 -3.18 10.27 7.98
N ARG A 268 -3.18 9.09 8.64
CA ARG A 268 -2.13 8.73 9.60
C ARG A 268 -0.76 8.59 8.94
N LEU A 269 -0.70 8.03 7.73
CA LEU A 269 0.54 7.89 6.98
C LEU A 269 1.11 9.27 6.63
N LEU A 270 0.29 10.18 6.11
CA LEU A 270 0.70 11.54 5.77
C LEU A 270 1.07 12.36 7.01
N SER A 271 0.27 12.31 8.07
CA SER A 271 0.57 13.01 9.33
C SER A 271 1.89 12.55 9.96
N LYS A 272 2.24 11.27 9.82
CA LYS A 272 3.55 10.75 10.25
C LYS A 272 4.69 11.21 9.33
N LYS A 273 4.45 11.25 8.02
CA LYS A 273 5.48 11.57 7.00
C LYS A 273 5.77 13.06 6.91
N TYR A 274 4.77 13.90 7.15
CA TYR A 274 4.80 15.35 7.14
C TYR A 274 4.31 15.92 8.48
N PRO A 275 5.06 15.71 9.58
CA PRO A 275 4.68 16.22 10.90
C PRO A 275 4.65 17.76 10.99
N GLU A 276 5.28 18.45 10.04
CA GLU A 276 5.26 19.90 9.91
C GLU A 276 3.93 20.48 9.40
N ILE A 277 3.06 19.65 8.83
CA ILE A 277 1.75 20.08 8.33
C ILE A 277 0.72 19.94 9.44
N ASP A 278 0.05 21.04 9.76
CA ASP A 278 -1.05 21.03 10.74
C ASP A 278 -2.14 20.01 10.36
N ALA A 279 -2.69 19.33 11.37
CA ALA A 279 -3.64 18.24 11.18
C ALA A 279 -4.95 18.70 10.52
N ASP A 280 -5.41 19.92 10.82
CA ASP A 280 -6.65 20.46 10.23
C ASP A 280 -6.41 20.91 8.79
N ARG A 281 -5.24 21.48 8.50
CA ARG A 281 -4.80 21.74 7.11
C ARG A 281 -4.74 20.44 6.31
N LEU A 282 -4.04 19.41 6.82
CA LEU A 282 -3.91 18.12 6.14
C LEU A 282 -5.27 17.48 5.84
N LEU A 283 -6.17 17.47 6.82
CA LEU A 283 -7.51 16.93 6.61
C LEU A 283 -8.29 17.72 5.56
N THR A 284 -8.17 19.05 5.56
CA THR A 284 -8.82 19.91 4.56
C THR A 284 -8.31 19.63 3.15
N ASP A 285 -7.00 19.56 2.96
CA ASP A 285 -6.36 19.24 1.67
C ASP A 285 -6.82 17.86 1.17
N LEU A 286 -6.87 16.87 2.07
CA LEU A 286 -7.32 15.52 1.77
C LEU A 286 -8.81 15.45 1.37
N ILE A 287 -9.68 16.20 2.04
CA ILE A 287 -11.09 16.30 1.65
C ILE A 287 -11.22 16.88 0.24
N ALA A 288 -10.42 17.89 -0.10
CA ALA A 288 -10.42 18.51 -1.43
C ALA A 288 -10.02 17.54 -2.56
N THR A 289 -9.31 16.44 -2.27
CA THR A 289 -8.96 15.42 -3.27
C THR A 289 -10.14 14.53 -3.70
N THR A 290 -11.28 14.60 -3.01
CA THR A 290 -12.43 13.72 -3.22
C THR A 290 -13.74 14.50 -3.41
N PRO A 291 -13.86 15.34 -4.45
CA PRO A 291 -15.07 16.10 -4.70
C PRO A 291 -16.27 15.17 -4.94
N GLY A 292 -17.37 15.39 -4.20
CA GLY A 292 -18.57 14.54 -4.24
C GLY A 292 -18.51 13.28 -3.38
N GLU A 293 -17.36 12.98 -2.76
CA GLU A 293 -17.14 11.84 -1.86
C GLU A 293 -16.49 12.26 -0.52
N GLU A 294 -16.63 13.54 -0.15
CA GLU A 294 -16.03 14.16 1.04
C GLU A 294 -16.35 13.38 2.32
N SER A 295 -17.55 12.79 2.38
CA SER A 295 -18.06 12.03 3.53
C SER A 295 -17.22 10.80 3.87
N LYS A 296 -16.37 10.34 2.96
CA LYS A 296 -15.41 9.27 3.23
C LYS A 296 -14.37 9.67 4.30
N TRP A 297 -14.17 10.97 4.52
CA TRP A 297 -13.33 11.52 5.59
C TRP A 297 -14.03 11.70 6.94
N PHE A 298 -15.33 11.37 7.05
CA PHE A 298 -16.11 11.48 8.29
C PHE A 298 -15.43 10.79 9.49
N ALA A 299 -15.01 9.53 9.29
CA ALA A 299 -14.38 8.74 10.35
C ALA A 299 -13.05 9.37 10.81
N THR A 300 -12.31 10.00 9.90
CA THR A 300 -11.08 10.74 10.21
C THR A 300 -11.39 11.97 11.04
N ALA A 301 -12.33 12.81 10.62
CA ALA A 301 -12.76 14.01 11.37
C ALA A 301 -13.25 13.67 12.80
N LYS A 302 -14.07 12.62 12.94
CA LYS A 302 -14.50 12.09 14.24
C LYS A 302 -13.31 11.64 15.10
N THR A 303 -12.37 10.91 14.52
CA THR A 303 -11.18 10.41 15.24
C THR A 303 -10.31 11.56 15.78
N LEU A 304 -10.23 12.66 15.04
CA LEU A 304 -9.55 13.90 15.45
C LEU A 304 -10.39 14.79 16.39
N LYS A 305 -11.56 14.30 16.83
CA LYS A 305 -12.53 15.05 17.65
C LYS A 305 -12.99 16.37 17.03
N ARG A 306 -12.91 16.51 15.71
CA ARG A 306 -13.44 17.64 14.95
C ARG A 306 -14.92 17.39 14.66
N PHE A 307 -15.73 17.41 15.72
CA PHE A 307 -17.14 16.99 15.64
C PHE A 307 -17.96 17.87 14.70
N ASP A 308 -17.72 19.18 14.65
CA ASP A 308 -18.43 20.09 13.74
C ASP A 308 -18.15 19.76 12.28
N LEU A 309 -16.87 19.57 11.93
CA LEU A 309 -16.49 19.12 10.59
C LEU A 309 -17.06 17.74 10.28
N ALA A 310 -17.03 16.80 11.24
CA ALA A 310 -17.62 15.48 11.05
C ALA A 310 -19.14 15.56 10.78
N MET A 311 -19.89 16.43 11.47
CA MET A 311 -21.31 16.65 11.18
C MET A 311 -21.51 17.24 9.77
N GLN A 312 -20.71 18.23 9.38
CA GLN A 312 -20.78 18.80 8.03
C GLN A 312 -20.51 17.74 6.96
N LEU A 313 -19.46 16.94 7.13
CA LEU A 313 -19.13 15.84 6.23
C LEU A 313 -20.27 14.82 6.16
N ALA A 314 -20.87 14.44 7.28
CA ALA A 314 -21.98 13.47 7.29
C ALA A 314 -23.16 13.88 6.41
N TRP A 315 -23.35 15.19 6.17
CA TRP A 315 -24.43 15.73 5.33
C TRP A 315 -23.96 16.14 3.92
N LYS A 316 -22.65 16.31 3.69
CA LYS A 316 -22.11 16.90 2.45
C LYS A 316 -22.29 15.99 1.23
N SER A 317 -22.11 14.69 1.41
CA SER A 317 -22.19 13.67 0.35
C SER A 317 -22.61 12.31 0.93
N PRO A 318 -22.86 11.28 0.11
CA PRO A 318 -23.28 9.98 0.63
C PRO A 318 -22.28 9.41 1.64
N CYS A 319 -22.73 9.19 2.87
CA CYS A 319 -21.97 8.54 3.94
C CYS A 319 -22.62 7.20 4.30
N ASP A 320 -21.82 6.19 4.61
CA ASP A 320 -22.34 4.88 4.99
C ASP A 320 -23.20 4.96 6.28
N PRO A 321 -24.50 4.61 6.23
CA PRO A 321 -25.37 4.73 7.39
C PRO A 321 -24.91 3.90 8.59
N LYS A 322 -24.31 2.71 8.38
CA LYS A 322 -23.82 1.88 9.49
C LYS A 322 -22.68 2.57 10.26
N THR A 323 -21.80 3.26 9.53
CA THR A 323 -20.73 4.07 10.10
C THR A 323 -21.28 5.23 10.94
N LEU A 324 -22.30 5.93 10.43
CA LEU A 324 -22.97 7.02 11.15
C LEU A 324 -23.73 6.53 12.40
N ILE A 325 -24.46 5.42 12.29
CA ILE A 325 -25.19 4.80 13.41
C ILE A 325 -24.23 4.38 14.53
N ARG A 326 -23.10 3.73 14.17
CA ARG A 326 -22.06 3.38 15.14
C ARG A 326 -21.51 4.63 15.82
N ALA A 327 -21.28 5.70 15.06
CA ALA A 327 -20.82 6.96 15.62
C ALA A 327 -21.84 7.62 16.56
N ALA A 328 -23.13 7.57 16.24
CA ALA A 328 -24.21 8.03 17.11
C ALA A 328 -24.22 7.25 18.44
N ARG A 329 -24.25 5.91 18.36
CA ARG A 329 -24.23 5.01 19.51
C ARG A 329 -23.08 5.31 20.45
N ASP A 330 -21.86 5.45 19.93
CA ASP A 330 -20.67 5.65 20.73
C ASP A 330 -20.65 7.03 21.43
N ASN A 331 -21.51 7.97 21.02
CA ASN A 331 -21.51 9.36 21.49
C ASN A 331 -22.83 9.81 22.13
N VAL A 332 -23.92 9.02 22.09
CA VAL A 332 -25.25 9.45 22.59
C VAL A 332 -25.21 9.96 24.04
N ALA A 333 -24.39 9.35 24.90
CA ALA A 333 -24.23 9.78 26.29
C ALA A 333 -23.18 10.88 26.50
N LYS A 334 -22.17 10.97 25.61
CA LYS A 334 -20.98 11.84 25.80
C LYS A 334 -21.08 13.16 25.05
N ASN A 335 -21.71 13.13 23.89
CA ASN A 335 -21.94 14.28 23.01
C ASN A 335 -23.29 14.08 22.28
N PRO A 336 -24.41 14.36 22.96
CA PRO A 336 -25.74 14.17 22.40
C PRO A 336 -25.99 15.01 21.13
N ALA A 337 -25.44 16.24 21.06
CA ALA A 337 -25.57 17.09 19.88
C ALA A 337 -25.00 16.44 18.62
N PHE A 338 -23.76 15.94 18.72
CA PHE A 338 -23.14 15.18 17.64
C PHE A 338 -23.93 13.92 17.29
N ALA A 339 -24.33 13.14 18.30
CA ALA A 339 -25.05 11.89 18.10
C ALA A 339 -26.40 12.07 17.38
N ALA A 340 -27.15 13.11 17.74
CA ALA A 340 -28.41 13.47 17.08
C ALA A 340 -28.18 13.76 15.59
N GLU A 341 -27.21 14.61 15.25
CA GLU A 341 -26.94 14.99 13.86
C GLU A 341 -26.50 13.82 13.00
N VAL A 342 -25.58 12.97 13.48
CA VAL A 342 -25.13 11.83 12.67
C VAL A 342 -26.17 10.73 12.56
N ALA A 343 -27.02 10.54 13.57
CA ALA A 343 -28.15 9.60 13.51
C ALA A 343 -29.21 10.08 12.50
N LEU A 344 -29.50 11.39 12.48
CA LEU A 344 -30.37 12.00 11.48
C LEU A 344 -29.79 11.92 10.07
N ALA A 345 -28.49 12.14 9.91
CA ALA A 345 -27.81 11.94 8.63
C ALA A 345 -27.91 10.48 8.16
N ALA A 346 -27.78 9.51 9.08
CA ALA A 346 -27.94 8.09 8.76
C ALA A 346 -29.35 7.79 8.23
N LEU A 347 -30.39 8.24 8.92
CA LEU A 347 -31.78 8.08 8.47
C LEU A 347 -32.01 8.74 7.11
N TYR A 348 -31.50 9.95 6.92
CA TYR A 348 -31.60 10.65 5.65
C TYR A 348 -30.99 9.83 4.50
N TRP A 349 -29.75 9.34 4.64
CA TRP A 349 -29.09 8.55 3.61
C TRP A 349 -29.79 7.22 3.33
N ILE A 350 -30.35 6.57 4.37
CA ILE A 350 -31.19 5.39 4.20
C ILE A 350 -32.43 5.73 3.36
N CYS A 351 -33.12 6.85 3.65
CA CYS A 351 -34.27 7.32 2.87
C CYS A 351 -33.91 7.68 1.42
N GLN A 352 -32.65 8.05 1.15
CA GLN A 352 -32.11 8.28 -0.20
C GLN A 352 -31.62 6.99 -0.89
N GLY A 353 -31.82 5.81 -0.28
CA GLY A 353 -31.41 4.53 -0.85
C GLY A 353 -29.91 4.28 -0.81
N ARG A 354 -29.19 4.95 0.09
CA ARG A 354 -27.75 4.75 0.30
C ARG A 354 -27.51 3.77 1.45
N GLY A 355 -26.41 3.03 1.36
CA GLY A 355 -25.96 2.05 2.36
C GLY A 355 -25.97 0.62 1.83
N TYR A 356 -25.00 -0.18 2.30
CA TYR A 356 -24.81 -1.56 1.86
C TYR A 356 -25.36 -2.56 2.88
N GLU A 357 -26.15 -3.52 2.41
CA GLU A 357 -26.76 -4.60 3.23
C GLU A 357 -27.46 -4.08 4.48
N LEU A 358 -28.27 -3.03 4.32
CA LEU A 358 -29.03 -2.47 5.44
C LEU A 358 -30.11 -3.44 5.92
N THR A 359 -30.26 -3.51 7.24
CA THR A 359 -31.25 -4.33 7.92
C THR A 359 -32.30 -3.47 8.61
N SER A 360 -33.40 -4.08 9.06
CA SER A 360 -34.41 -3.38 9.87
C SER A 360 -33.82 -2.82 11.18
N LEU A 361 -32.81 -3.49 11.73
CA LEU A 361 -32.13 -3.04 12.95
C LEU A 361 -31.38 -1.72 12.72
N ASP A 362 -30.77 -1.53 11.55
CA ASP A 362 -30.04 -0.29 11.23
C ASP A 362 -30.99 0.92 11.24
N VAL A 363 -32.18 0.77 10.65
CA VAL A 363 -33.22 1.82 10.64
C VAL A 363 -33.68 2.15 12.06
N GLN A 364 -33.97 1.12 12.86
CA GLN A 364 -34.44 1.29 14.24
C GLN A 364 -33.37 1.93 15.13
N MET A 365 -32.11 1.55 14.97
CA MET A 365 -31.00 2.14 15.72
C MET A 365 -30.79 3.61 15.34
N ALA A 366 -30.82 3.96 14.06
CA ALA A 366 -30.69 5.35 13.62
C ALA A 366 -31.82 6.23 14.19
N TYR A 367 -33.07 5.75 14.14
CA TYR A 367 -34.21 6.42 14.75
C TYR A 367 -34.06 6.57 16.27
N ARG A 368 -33.73 5.48 16.97
CA ARG A 368 -33.57 5.46 18.43
C ARG A 368 -32.48 6.43 18.89
N PHE A 369 -31.30 6.39 18.28
CA PHE A 369 -30.21 7.28 18.72
C PHE A 369 -30.51 8.75 18.41
N ALA A 370 -31.22 9.05 17.31
CA ALA A 370 -31.66 10.42 17.05
C ALA A 370 -32.63 10.91 18.13
N THR A 371 -33.63 10.10 18.50
CA THR A 371 -34.64 10.48 19.50
C THR A 371 -34.08 10.55 20.92
N GLU A 372 -33.25 9.58 21.33
CA GLU A 372 -32.57 9.58 22.64
C GLU A 372 -31.66 10.82 22.78
N ALA A 373 -30.85 11.10 21.75
CA ALA A 373 -29.99 12.28 21.74
C ALA A 373 -30.80 13.59 21.74
N GLY A 374 -31.90 13.64 20.98
CA GLY A 374 -32.83 14.77 20.97
C GLY A 374 -33.47 15.03 22.34
N LEU A 375 -33.85 13.96 23.04
CA LEU A 375 -34.39 14.06 24.41
C LEU A 375 -33.34 14.61 25.38
N ALA A 376 -32.10 14.09 25.32
CA ALA A 376 -31.01 14.56 26.17
C ALA A 376 -30.66 16.04 25.96
N LEU A 377 -30.97 16.60 24.78
CA LEU A 377 -30.77 18.02 24.44
C LEU A 377 -32.00 18.89 24.74
N GLY A 378 -33.14 18.32 25.13
CA GLY A 378 -34.42 19.05 25.20
C GLY A 378 -34.94 19.49 23.82
N GLN A 379 -34.56 18.80 22.75
CA GLN A 379 -34.87 19.14 21.34
C GLN A 379 -35.71 18.06 20.65
N SER A 380 -36.51 17.29 21.41
CA SER A 380 -37.29 16.16 20.89
C SER A 380 -38.21 16.56 19.72
N GLU A 381 -38.89 17.70 19.82
CA GLU A 381 -39.78 18.20 18.76
C GLU A 381 -39.02 18.51 17.46
N ARG A 382 -37.84 19.16 17.58
CA ARG A 382 -37.00 19.47 16.43
C ARG A 382 -36.51 18.21 15.72
N VAL A 383 -36.08 17.21 16.49
CA VAL A 383 -35.65 15.91 15.93
C VAL A 383 -36.82 15.21 15.26
N ALA A 384 -37.99 15.16 15.92
CA ALA A 384 -39.19 14.53 15.36
C ALA A 384 -39.62 15.18 14.04
N LEU A 385 -39.62 16.52 13.97
CA LEU A 385 -39.96 17.26 12.75
C LEU A 385 -39.00 16.95 11.59
N ARG A 386 -37.69 16.85 11.87
CA ARG A 386 -36.69 16.47 10.86
C ARG A 386 -36.93 15.06 10.34
N ILE A 387 -37.19 14.11 11.22
CA ILE A 387 -37.51 12.73 10.83
C ILE A 387 -38.79 12.69 9.99
N GLN A 388 -39.87 13.34 10.44
CA GLN A 388 -41.12 13.42 9.68
C GLN A 388 -40.90 14.00 8.28
N THR A 389 -40.05 15.03 8.16
CA THR A 389 -39.70 15.65 6.88
C THR A 389 -38.97 14.68 5.95
N MET A 390 -37.98 13.94 6.45
CA MET A 390 -37.27 12.90 5.67
C MET A 390 -38.21 11.79 5.21
N LEU A 391 -39.25 11.52 6.00
CA LEU A 391 -40.22 10.50 5.71
C LEU A 391 -41.36 10.99 4.81
N LYS A 392 -41.44 12.26 4.37
CA LYS A 392 -42.53 12.72 3.48
C LYS A 392 -42.56 12.06 2.09
N PRO A 393 -41.44 11.87 1.37
CA PRO A 393 -41.45 11.33 0.02
C PRO A 393 -42.08 9.93 -0.07
N MET A 394 -42.68 9.61 -1.21
CA MET A 394 -43.31 8.30 -1.46
C MET A 394 -42.37 7.29 -2.16
N THR A 395 -41.06 7.42 -1.97
CA THR A 395 -40.08 6.50 -2.57
C THR A 395 -40.17 5.11 -1.94
N ARG A 396 -39.61 4.10 -2.62
CA ARG A 396 -39.58 2.71 -2.11
C ARG A 396 -38.82 2.65 -0.79
N GLU A 397 -37.72 3.39 -0.71
CA GLU A 397 -36.79 3.48 0.40
C GLU A 397 -37.50 4.09 1.62
N VAL A 398 -38.23 5.19 1.44
CA VAL A 398 -39.00 5.82 2.53
C VAL A 398 -40.15 4.93 2.98
N ARG A 399 -40.86 4.24 2.07
CA ARG A 399 -41.88 3.25 2.44
C ARG A 399 -41.29 2.14 3.32
N TRP A 400 -40.15 1.59 2.91
CA TRP A 400 -39.43 0.60 3.71
C TRP A 400 -39.05 1.15 5.09
N VAL A 401 -38.52 2.37 5.20
CA VAL A 401 -38.20 2.99 6.49
C VAL A 401 -39.46 3.15 7.36
N ARG A 402 -40.58 3.64 6.82
CA ARG A 402 -41.84 3.79 7.56
C ARG A 402 -42.34 2.44 8.10
N GLU A 403 -42.29 1.40 7.28
CA GLU A 403 -42.63 0.03 7.70
C GLU A 403 -41.74 -0.45 8.86
N ARG A 404 -40.42 -0.20 8.82
CA ARG A 404 -39.50 -0.64 9.89
C ARG A 404 -39.61 0.15 11.18
N LEU A 405 -40.19 1.33 11.12
CA LEU A 405 -40.47 2.17 12.29
C LEU A 405 -41.91 2.00 12.82
N ASN A 406 -42.73 1.14 12.21
CA ASN A 406 -44.16 0.98 12.53
C ASN A 406 -44.94 2.31 12.49
N LEU A 407 -44.57 3.22 11.59
CA LEU A 407 -45.26 4.50 11.40
C LEU A 407 -46.40 4.33 10.38
N PRO A 408 -47.59 4.92 10.61
CA PRO A 408 -48.71 4.82 9.67
C PRO A 408 -48.33 5.41 8.29
N ALA A 409 -48.88 4.84 7.23
CA ALA A 409 -48.71 5.37 5.87
C ALA A 409 -49.24 6.81 5.81
N SER A 410 -48.46 7.74 5.26
CA SER A 410 -48.84 9.16 5.16
C SER A 410 -50.21 9.32 4.49
N SER A 411 -51.21 9.79 5.25
CA SER A 411 -52.58 10.03 4.81
C SER A 411 -52.74 11.34 4.04
N GLU A 412 -51.94 11.54 2.98
CA GLU A 412 -52.13 12.64 2.01
C GLU A 412 -52.61 12.12 0.66
N ALA A 413 -53.40 11.04 0.66
CA ALA A 413 -54.31 10.73 -0.43
C ALA A 413 -55.71 11.22 -0.02
N GLY A 414 -55.98 12.52 -0.20
CA GLY A 414 -57.31 13.05 0.04
C GLY A 414 -57.37 14.49 0.53
N ARG A 415 -56.82 15.43 -0.25
CA ARG A 415 -57.43 16.75 -0.44
C ARG A 415 -57.25 17.11 -1.92
N SER A 416 -58.39 17.04 -2.60
CA SER A 416 -58.69 17.43 -3.98
C SER A 416 -58.16 18.80 -4.35
#